data_AF-A0A151TIM9-F1
#
_entry.id   AF-A0A151TIM9-F1
#
_cell.length_a   1.000
_cell.length_b   1.000
_cell.length_c   1.000
_cell.angle_alpha   90.00
_cell.angle_beta   90.00
_cell.angle_gamma   90.00
#
_symmetry.space_group_name_H-M   'P 1'
#
loop_
_entity.id
_entity.type
_entity.pdbx_description
1 polymer ?
#
loop_
_entity_poly.entity_id
_entity_poly.type
_entity_poly.pdbx_seq_one_letter_code
_entity_poly.pdbx_strand_id
1 'polypeptide(L)'
;MEPHLQHPPEPPPAEVSLRGAGDLENSQLLGAPVAEARDVDQNDGSCVAVLKRKRGRPAKGDRVVKTTPPASRQKRDEEDVCFICFDGGSLVLCDRRGCPKAYHPSCIKRDEAFFRSKAKWNCGWHICSICGKGSHNMCYTCTYSLCKGCTKKADFVCVRENKGLCGICKRTIMLIENCDQGDKSVCDVDFDDKSSWEYLFKVYWTYLKEKLCLTFDEILQAKNPCKGTVLVLLF
;
A
#
# COMPACT_ATOMS: atom_id res chain seq x y z
N MET A 1 -18.10 69.28 8.85
CA MET A 1 -17.05 68.92 9.82
C MET A 1 -17.18 67.44 10.05
N GLU A 2 -16.48 66.64 9.25
CA GLU A 2 -16.40 65.19 9.42
C GLU A 2 -15.11 64.84 10.16
N PRO A 3 -15.14 63.92 11.14
CA PRO A 3 -13.97 63.58 11.93
C PRO A 3 -13.08 62.56 11.22
N HIS A 4 -11.80 62.87 11.13
CA HIS A 4 -10.75 61.97 10.67
C HIS A 4 -10.57 60.80 11.66
N LEU A 5 -10.92 59.59 11.24
CA LEU A 5 -10.58 58.35 11.95
C LEU A 5 -9.16 57.92 11.56
N GLN A 6 -8.29 57.82 12.58
CA GLN A 6 -6.88 57.41 12.46
C GLN A 6 -6.77 55.90 12.22
N HIS A 7 -5.93 55.48 11.27
CA HIS A 7 -5.57 54.09 11.05
C HIS A 7 -4.67 53.55 12.18
N PRO A 8 -4.80 52.26 12.56
CA PRO A 8 -3.93 51.63 13.54
C PRO A 8 -2.51 51.38 12.99
N PRO A 9 -1.48 51.33 13.86
CA PRO A 9 -0.09 51.16 13.43
C PRO A 9 0.20 49.73 12.93
N GLU A 10 1.02 49.62 11.88
CA GLU A 10 1.51 48.35 11.33
C GLU A 10 2.48 47.62 12.29
N PRO A 11 2.47 46.27 12.32
CA PRO A 11 3.40 45.49 13.13
C PRO A 11 4.82 45.44 12.52
N PRO A 12 5.89 45.34 13.35
CA PRO A 12 7.26 45.27 12.86
C PRO A 12 7.60 43.91 12.23
N PRO A 13 8.60 43.86 11.32
CA PRO A 13 8.99 42.63 10.64
C PRO A 13 9.69 41.65 11.60
N ALA A 14 9.42 40.36 11.42
CA ALA A 14 10.06 39.29 12.18
C ALA A 14 11.50 39.06 11.69
N GLU A 15 12.47 39.22 12.59
CA GLU A 15 13.88 38.96 12.33
C GLU A 15 14.24 37.46 12.42
N VAL A 16 15.03 37.02 11.44
CA VAL A 16 15.71 35.72 11.40
C VAL A 16 16.88 35.71 12.38
N SER A 17 16.94 34.71 13.26
CA SER A 17 18.13 34.46 14.09
C SER A 17 18.77 33.12 13.75
N LEU A 18 20.05 33.20 13.35
CA LEU A 18 20.98 32.11 13.05
C LEU A 18 22.13 32.17 14.06
N ARG A 19 22.66 30.97 14.40
CA ARG A 19 23.89 30.61 15.16
C ARG A 19 23.64 30.34 16.66
N GLY A 20 24.17 29.29 17.30
CA GLY A 20 25.08 28.22 16.88
C GLY A 20 26.01 27.80 18.03
N ALA A 21 26.27 26.48 18.13
CA ALA A 21 27.42 25.78 18.73
C ALA A 21 27.59 25.67 20.27
N GLY A 22 27.96 24.44 20.69
CA GLY A 22 28.40 24.07 22.04
C GLY A 22 28.34 22.56 22.29
N ASP A 23 29.40 21.85 21.88
CA ASP A 23 29.61 20.40 21.84
C ASP A 23 29.80 19.68 23.20
N LEU A 24 29.55 18.36 23.26
CA LEU A 24 30.44 17.34 23.88
C LEU A 24 30.00 15.87 23.57
N GLU A 25 30.61 15.30 22.52
CA GLU A 25 31.37 14.01 22.42
C GLU A 25 31.26 12.90 23.50
N ASN A 26 31.55 11.59 23.29
CA ASN A 26 32.04 10.73 22.19
C ASN A 26 32.05 9.26 22.68
N SER A 27 32.07 8.30 21.75
CA SER A 27 32.77 6.97 21.75
C SER A 27 31.86 5.85 21.21
N GLN A 28 32.03 5.41 19.95
CA GLN A 28 32.98 4.36 19.46
C GLN A 28 32.60 2.95 19.97
N LEU A 29 32.60 1.84 19.22
CA LEU A 29 32.99 1.50 17.86
C LEU A 29 32.69 -0.02 17.62
N LEU A 30 32.64 -0.44 16.34
CA LEU A 30 32.88 -1.81 15.79
C LEU A 30 31.78 -2.91 15.82
N GLY A 31 31.59 -3.50 14.63
CA GLY A 31 31.66 -4.96 14.46
C GLY A 31 30.40 -5.67 13.94
N ALA A 32 30.49 -6.24 12.73
CA ALA A 32 29.47 -7.05 12.05
C ALA A 32 29.18 -8.43 12.74
N PRO A 33 28.23 -9.26 12.26
CA PRO A 33 28.52 -10.05 11.06
C PRO A 33 27.37 -10.22 10.04
N VAL A 34 27.81 -10.40 8.80
CA VAL A 34 27.08 -10.99 7.67
C VAL A 34 27.11 -12.51 7.84
N ALA A 35 25.96 -13.18 7.75
CA ALA A 35 25.90 -14.64 7.72
C ALA A 35 25.94 -15.13 6.27
N GLU A 36 27.08 -15.73 5.88
CA GLU A 36 27.18 -16.66 4.75
C GLU A 36 26.86 -18.07 5.24
N ALA A 37 26.00 -18.80 4.52
CA ALA A 37 25.83 -20.23 4.70
C ALA A 37 26.75 -20.97 3.70
N ARG A 38 27.60 -21.83 4.26
CA ARG A 38 28.44 -22.81 3.55
C ARG A 38 27.68 -24.14 3.53
N ASP A 39 27.72 -24.85 2.42
CA ASP A 39 27.42 -26.29 2.36
C ASP A 39 28.59 -27.02 1.69
N VAL A 40 29.22 -27.94 2.45
CA VAL A 40 30.13 -28.96 1.93
C VAL A 40 29.62 -30.33 2.34
N ASP A 41 29.60 -31.17 1.31
CA ASP A 41 29.30 -32.59 1.10
C ASP A 41 29.80 -33.60 2.17
N GLN A 42 29.02 -34.66 2.40
CA GLN A 42 29.39 -36.09 2.21
C GLN A 42 28.47 -37.06 2.98
N ASN A 43 27.88 -38.05 2.29
CA ASN A 43 28.04 -39.47 2.64
C ASN A 43 27.54 -40.40 1.51
N ASP A 44 28.31 -41.48 1.32
CA ASP A 44 28.43 -42.43 0.21
C ASP A 44 27.66 -43.76 0.41
N GLY A 45 27.52 -44.56 -0.66
CA GLY A 45 27.20 -46.00 -0.65
C GLY A 45 26.19 -46.45 -1.72
N SER A 46 26.58 -46.69 -2.99
CA SER A 46 27.07 -47.97 -3.60
C SER A 46 25.98 -49.05 -3.76
N CYS A 47 25.80 -49.87 -4.83
CA CYS A 47 26.24 -50.07 -6.23
C CYS A 47 25.16 -51.01 -6.87
N VAL A 48 24.94 -51.18 -8.18
CA VAL A 48 25.54 -52.18 -9.11
C VAL A 48 25.15 -51.82 -10.57
N ALA A 49 26.07 -52.04 -11.50
CA ALA A 49 26.02 -51.73 -12.94
C ALA A 49 25.38 -52.82 -13.83
N VAL A 50 24.85 -52.44 -15.01
CA VAL A 50 24.92 -53.23 -16.27
C VAL A 50 24.95 -52.31 -17.51
N LEU A 51 25.73 -52.70 -18.52
CA LEU A 51 26.23 -51.96 -19.68
C LEU A 51 25.37 -52.03 -20.97
N LYS A 52 25.50 -50.95 -21.78
CA LYS A 52 25.43 -50.83 -23.27
C LYS A 52 24.09 -51.13 -23.96
N ARG A 53 23.64 -50.29 -24.92
CA ARG A 53 24.06 -50.34 -26.35
C ARG A 53 23.73 -49.05 -27.14
N LYS A 54 24.56 -48.79 -28.17
CA LYS A 54 24.55 -47.71 -29.17
C LYS A 54 23.39 -47.79 -30.19
N ARG A 55 22.89 -46.63 -30.66
CA ARG A 55 22.34 -46.26 -32.00
C ARG A 55 21.62 -44.91 -31.83
N GLY A 56 21.70 -43.86 -32.62
CA GLY A 56 22.32 -43.48 -33.89
C GLY A 56 21.75 -42.08 -34.21
N ARG A 57 22.51 -41.20 -34.86
CA ARG A 57 22.06 -39.86 -35.28
C ARG A 57 21.33 -39.95 -36.63
N PRO A 58 20.22 -39.21 -36.81
CA PRO A 58 20.02 -38.47 -38.06
C PRO A 58 19.57 -37.02 -37.75
N ALA A 59 20.21 -36.00 -38.30
CA ALA A 59 20.04 -35.39 -39.63
C ALA A 59 18.89 -34.35 -39.68
N LYS A 60 19.36 -33.10 -39.76
CA LYS A 60 18.75 -31.82 -40.16
C LYS A 60 17.39 -31.92 -40.88
N GLY A 61 16.40 -31.19 -40.36
CA GLY A 61 15.16 -30.86 -41.05
C GLY A 61 14.67 -29.49 -40.59
N ASP A 62 14.68 -28.53 -41.52
CA ASP A 62 14.25 -27.16 -41.31
C ASP A 62 12.82 -27.09 -40.78
N ARG A 63 12.65 -26.45 -39.61
CA ARG A 63 11.34 -26.09 -39.09
C ARG A 63 11.37 -24.63 -38.65
N VAL A 64 10.91 -23.80 -39.59
CA VAL A 64 10.11 -22.57 -39.41
C VAL A 64 10.16 -22.00 -37.99
N VAL A 65 10.85 -20.87 -37.85
CA VAL A 65 10.70 -19.97 -36.71
C VAL A 65 9.23 -19.55 -36.64
N LYS A 66 8.44 -20.27 -35.83
CA LYS A 66 7.20 -19.74 -35.29
C LYS A 66 7.61 -18.70 -34.27
N THR A 67 7.73 -17.45 -34.70
CA THR A 67 7.61 -16.29 -33.82
C THR A 67 6.23 -16.37 -33.19
N THR A 68 6.13 -17.07 -32.07
CA THR A 68 5.00 -16.89 -31.16
C THR A 68 4.99 -15.40 -30.81
N PRO A 69 3.89 -14.66 -31.09
CA PRO A 69 3.75 -13.31 -30.55
C PRO A 69 3.94 -13.40 -29.03
N PRO A 70 4.62 -12.43 -28.39
CA PRO A 70 4.80 -12.45 -26.94
C PRO A 70 3.43 -12.64 -26.33
N ALA A 71 3.31 -13.65 -25.45
CA ALA A 71 2.10 -13.89 -24.68
C ALA A 71 1.57 -12.54 -24.24
N SER A 72 0.37 -12.19 -24.70
CA SER A 72 -0.29 -10.95 -24.31
C SER A 72 -0.10 -10.84 -22.81
N ARG A 73 0.60 -9.77 -22.38
CA ARG A 73 0.73 -9.45 -20.97
C ARG A 73 -0.71 -9.51 -20.47
N GLN A 74 -1.04 -10.53 -19.68
CA GLN A 74 -2.32 -10.56 -18.98
C GLN A 74 -2.45 -9.17 -18.41
N LYS A 75 -3.52 -8.45 -18.80
CA LYS A 75 -3.79 -7.10 -18.31
C LYS A 75 -3.75 -7.23 -16.79
N ARG A 76 -2.63 -6.87 -16.19
CA ARG A 76 -2.49 -6.90 -14.74
C ARG A 76 -3.44 -5.79 -14.30
N ASP A 77 -4.30 -6.09 -13.34
CA ASP A 77 -5.21 -5.11 -12.75
C ASP A 77 -4.43 -4.09 -11.91
N GLU A 78 -3.41 -3.46 -12.50
CA GLU A 78 -2.58 -2.41 -11.93
C GLU A 78 -3.38 -1.11 -11.90
N GLU A 79 -3.31 -0.39 -10.78
CA GLU A 79 -3.95 0.91 -10.60
C GLU A 79 -3.15 1.98 -11.35
N ASP A 80 -3.87 2.90 -11.97
CA ASP A 80 -3.36 4.04 -12.75
C ASP A 80 -3.31 5.35 -11.93
N VAL A 81 -3.61 5.25 -10.65
CA VAL A 81 -3.54 6.35 -9.68
C VAL A 81 -2.67 5.96 -8.49
N CYS A 82 -2.04 6.95 -7.87
CA CYS A 82 -1.27 6.76 -6.65
C CYS A 82 -2.19 6.42 -5.48
N PHE A 83 -1.92 5.33 -4.78
CA PHE A 83 -2.73 4.85 -3.65
C PHE A 83 -2.64 5.74 -2.38
N ILE A 84 -1.93 6.86 -2.45
CA ILE A 84 -1.79 7.82 -1.35
C ILE A 84 -2.53 9.13 -1.66
N CYS A 85 -2.35 9.70 -2.86
CA CYS A 85 -2.96 10.98 -3.24
C CYS A 85 -4.10 10.85 -4.25
N PHE A 86 -4.34 9.65 -4.80
CA PHE A 86 -5.37 9.33 -5.81
C PHE A 86 -5.24 10.08 -7.14
N ASP A 87 -4.08 10.69 -7.39
CA ASP A 87 -3.75 11.33 -8.66
C ASP A 87 -2.89 10.42 -9.54
N GLY A 88 -2.95 10.63 -10.85
CA GLY A 88 -2.17 9.93 -11.86
C GLY A 88 -0.74 10.50 -12.01
N GLY A 89 -0.08 10.13 -13.11
CA GLY A 89 1.25 10.65 -13.46
C GLY A 89 2.33 9.56 -13.50
N SER A 90 3.54 9.88 -13.04
CA SER A 90 4.65 8.91 -13.01
C SER A 90 4.56 8.03 -11.77
N LEU A 91 4.16 6.77 -11.98
CA LEU A 91 3.88 5.82 -10.91
C LEU A 91 4.82 4.61 -10.96
N VAL A 92 5.16 4.11 -9.78
CA VAL A 92 5.84 2.84 -9.57
C VAL A 92 4.87 1.82 -8.98
N LEU A 93 4.99 0.57 -9.43
CA LEU A 93 4.15 -0.53 -9.01
C LEU A 93 4.80 -1.34 -7.89
N CYS A 94 3.97 -1.92 -7.04
CA CYS A 94 4.44 -2.88 -6.03
C CYS A 94 4.85 -4.22 -6.69
N ASP A 95 6.05 -4.72 -6.39
CA ASP A 95 6.55 -5.99 -6.95
C ASP A 95 5.91 -7.23 -6.33
N ARG A 96 5.13 -7.07 -5.25
CA ARG A 96 4.43 -8.19 -4.63
C ARG A 96 3.41 -8.77 -5.61
N ARG A 97 3.53 -10.06 -5.90
CA ARG A 97 2.63 -10.79 -6.81
C ARG A 97 1.16 -10.54 -6.45
N GLY A 98 0.39 -10.05 -7.42
CA GLY A 98 -1.04 -9.80 -7.29
C GLY A 98 -1.39 -8.52 -6.52
N CYS A 99 -0.42 -7.66 -6.20
CA CYS A 99 -0.69 -6.34 -5.67
C CYS A 99 -0.99 -5.36 -6.81
N PRO A 100 -2.17 -4.75 -6.86
CA PRO A 100 -2.54 -3.80 -7.91
C PRO A 100 -2.01 -2.38 -7.66
N LYS A 101 -1.41 -2.11 -6.49
CA LYS A 101 -1.19 -0.74 -6.00
C LYS A 101 -0.02 -0.04 -6.69
N ALA A 102 -0.26 1.22 -7.06
CA ALA A 102 0.71 2.13 -7.65
C ALA A 102 0.96 3.36 -6.76
N TYR A 103 2.13 3.98 -6.87
CA TYR A 103 2.56 5.09 -6.01
C TYR A 103 3.45 6.06 -6.77
N HIS A 104 3.38 7.36 -6.48
CA HIS A 104 4.48 8.26 -6.84
C HIS A 104 5.68 7.98 -5.92
N PRO A 105 6.92 7.96 -6.44
CA PRO A 105 8.11 7.85 -5.60
C PRO A 105 8.18 8.91 -4.49
N SER A 106 7.77 10.14 -4.80
CA SER A 106 7.67 11.24 -3.84
C SER A 106 6.71 10.95 -2.68
N CYS A 107 5.53 10.37 -2.96
CA CYS A 107 4.52 10.03 -1.94
C CYS A 107 5.02 8.97 -0.95
N ILE A 108 5.96 8.10 -1.36
CA ILE A 108 6.60 7.09 -0.50
C ILE A 108 8.00 7.51 -0.02
N LYS A 109 8.38 8.78 -0.21
CA LYS A 109 9.65 9.37 0.19
C LYS A 109 10.87 8.63 -0.40
N ARG A 110 10.80 8.31 -1.69
CA ARG A 110 11.87 7.69 -2.48
C ARG A 110 12.10 8.48 -3.76
N ASP A 111 13.26 8.29 -4.36
CA ASP A 111 13.57 8.81 -5.69
C ASP A 111 13.35 7.73 -6.76
N GLU A 112 13.27 8.16 -8.02
CA GLU A 112 13.23 7.24 -9.17
C GLU A 112 14.47 6.34 -9.22
N ALA A 113 15.61 6.82 -8.70
CA ALA A 113 16.87 6.09 -8.73
C ALA A 113 16.83 4.79 -7.93
N PHE A 114 16.11 4.78 -6.81
CA PHE A 114 15.85 3.60 -5.99
C PHE A 114 15.27 2.44 -6.81
N PHE A 115 14.33 2.74 -7.72
CA PHE A 115 13.62 1.77 -8.55
C PHE A 115 14.39 1.32 -9.79
N ARG A 116 15.53 1.95 -10.11
CA ARG A 116 16.42 1.51 -11.19
C ARG A 116 17.22 0.26 -10.81
N SER A 117 17.31 -0.06 -9.52
CA SER A 117 17.97 -1.28 -9.06
C SER A 117 17.11 -2.52 -9.37
N LYS A 118 17.73 -3.70 -9.49
CA LYS A 118 16.99 -4.98 -9.65
C LYS A 118 16.34 -5.47 -8.33
N ALA A 119 16.41 -4.67 -7.26
CA ALA A 119 15.85 -5.05 -5.97
C ALA A 119 14.32 -4.96 -6.02
N LYS A 120 13.65 -5.98 -5.48
CA LYS A 120 12.19 -5.97 -5.37
C LYS A 120 11.74 -5.02 -4.28
N TRP A 121 10.73 -4.21 -4.58
CA TRP A 121 10.09 -3.31 -3.64
C TRP A 121 8.64 -3.73 -3.35
N ASN A 122 8.31 -3.90 -2.07
CA ASN A 122 6.95 -4.17 -1.62
C ASN A 122 6.38 -2.94 -0.92
N CYS A 123 5.17 -2.53 -1.31
CA CYS A 123 4.53 -1.33 -0.76
C CYS A 123 4.03 -1.52 0.68
N GLY A 124 3.75 -0.38 1.35
CA GLY A 124 3.30 -0.33 2.75
C GLY A 124 1.98 -1.06 3.03
N TRP A 125 1.17 -1.35 2.01
CA TRP A 125 -0.05 -2.14 2.14
C TRP A 125 0.19 -3.58 2.66
N HIS A 126 1.43 -4.06 2.55
CA HIS A 126 1.88 -5.38 3.01
C HIS A 126 2.60 -5.35 4.36
N ILE A 127 2.69 -4.18 4.98
CA ILE A 127 3.45 -3.91 6.20
C ILE A 127 2.49 -3.35 7.25
N CYS A 128 2.36 -4.05 8.37
CA CYS A 128 1.49 -3.64 9.45
C CYS A 128 1.87 -2.26 9.97
N SER A 129 0.93 -1.32 9.91
CA SER A 129 1.13 0.08 10.29
C SER A 129 1.43 0.29 11.79
N ILE A 130 1.25 -0.75 12.62
CA ILE A 130 1.51 -0.69 14.07
C ILE A 130 2.87 -1.30 14.44
N CYS A 131 3.25 -2.44 13.83
CA CYS A 131 4.43 -3.21 14.29
C CYS A 131 5.46 -3.51 13.20
N GLY A 132 5.25 -3.08 11.95
CA GLY A 132 6.18 -3.32 10.84
C GLY A 132 6.23 -4.76 10.32
N LYS A 133 5.55 -5.72 10.97
CA LYS A 133 5.46 -7.12 10.50
C LYS A 133 4.54 -7.23 9.29
N GLY A 134 4.55 -8.38 8.60
CA GLY A 134 3.64 -8.64 7.47
C GLY A 134 2.16 -8.40 7.82
N SER A 135 1.46 -7.70 6.94
CA SER A 135 0.03 -7.44 7.10
C SER A 135 -0.82 -8.65 6.68
N HIS A 136 -1.98 -8.76 7.30
CA HIS A 136 -3.01 -9.72 6.95
C HIS A 136 -4.31 -9.02 6.57
N ASN A 137 -4.69 -7.98 7.30
CA ASN A 137 -5.89 -7.20 7.04
C ASN A 137 -5.50 -5.87 6.38
N MET A 138 -6.12 -5.54 5.26
CA MET A 138 -5.72 -4.41 4.43
C MET A 138 -6.88 -3.46 4.16
N CYS A 139 -6.67 -2.15 4.35
CA CYS A 139 -7.66 -1.15 3.98
C CYS A 139 -7.84 -1.11 2.46
N TYR A 140 -9.07 -0.98 1.98
CA TYR A 140 -9.34 -0.85 0.54
C TYR A 140 -8.75 0.42 -0.06
N THR A 141 -8.75 1.52 0.69
CA THR A 141 -8.54 2.88 0.16
C THR A 141 -7.29 3.58 0.65
N CYS A 142 -6.50 2.96 1.54
CA CYS A 142 -5.23 3.54 1.96
C CYS A 142 -4.20 2.47 2.34
N THR A 143 -2.97 2.90 2.59
CA THR A 143 -1.85 2.03 2.97
C THR A 143 -1.99 1.40 4.36
N TYR A 144 -3.01 1.80 5.14
CA TYR A 144 -3.25 1.24 6.47
C TYR A 144 -3.54 -0.26 6.39
N SER A 145 -2.70 -1.04 7.07
CA SER A 145 -2.82 -2.49 7.10
C SER A 145 -2.35 -3.05 8.44
N LEU A 146 -2.81 -4.23 8.78
CA LEU A 146 -2.66 -4.80 10.12
C LEU A 146 -2.29 -6.28 10.05
N CYS A 147 -1.33 -6.71 10.87
CA CYS A 147 -1.12 -8.13 11.12
C CYS A 147 -2.25 -8.68 12.01
N LYS A 148 -2.40 -10.01 12.05
CA LYS A 148 -3.43 -10.68 12.86
C LYS A 148 -3.41 -10.29 14.35
N GLY A 149 -2.22 -9.98 14.90
CA GLY A 149 -2.07 -9.58 16.30
C GLY A 149 -2.54 -8.14 16.57
N CYS A 150 -2.29 -7.23 15.63
CA CYS A 150 -2.60 -5.80 15.80
C CYS A 150 -4.06 -5.45 15.49
N THR A 151 -4.78 -6.27 14.70
CA THR A 151 -6.20 -6.02 14.37
C THR A 151 -7.12 -5.92 15.59
N LYS A 152 -6.81 -6.64 16.67
CA LYS A 152 -7.59 -6.63 17.91
C LYS A 152 -7.69 -5.26 18.58
N LYS A 153 -6.68 -4.41 18.40
CA LYS A 153 -6.52 -3.12 19.10
C LYS A 153 -6.72 -1.92 18.17
N ALA A 154 -7.06 -2.16 16.91
CA ALA A 154 -7.12 -1.13 15.89
C ALA A 154 -8.56 -0.77 15.52
N ASP A 155 -8.76 0.48 15.12
CA ASP A 155 -10.00 0.95 14.50
C ASP A 155 -10.03 0.48 13.03
N PHE A 156 -10.49 -0.75 12.84
CA PHE A 156 -10.58 -1.43 11.55
C PHE A 156 -11.80 -2.33 11.51
N VAL A 157 -12.54 -2.29 10.41
CA VAL A 157 -13.67 -3.18 10.13
C VAL A 157 -13.36 -4.05 8.92
N CYS A 158 -13.64 -5.35 9.03
CA CYS A 158 -13.52 -6.26 7.89
C CYS A 158 -14.84 -6.24 7.10
N VAL A 159 -14.73 -6.12 5.78
CA VAL A 159 -15.89 -6.09 4.88
C VAL A 159 -15.96 -7.42 4.14
N ARG A 160 -14.89 -7.81 3.43
CA ARG A 160 -14.77 -9.13 2.79
C ARG A 160 -13.39 -9.72 3.01
N GLU A 161 -13.36 -10.99 3.40
CA GLU A 161 -12.14 -11.75 3.65
C GLU A 161 -11.16 -10.98 4.58
N ASN A 162 -9.98 -10.66 4.05
CA ASN A 162 -8.91 -9.95 4.73
C ASN A 162 -8.79 -8.48 4.27
N LYS A 163 -9.82 -7.96 3.61
CA LYS A 163 -9.91 -6.56 3.19
C LYS A 163 -11.05 -5.85 3.92
N GLY A 164 -10.87 -4.56 4.13
CA GLY A 164 -11.81 -3.78 4.92
C GLY A 164 -11.50 -2.30 4.91
N LEU A 165 -11.92 -1.60 5.96
CA LEU A 165 -11.77 -0.16 6.09
C LEU A 165 -11.17 0.18 7.44
N CYS A 166 -10.14 1.02 7.45
CA CYS A 166 -9.71 1.67 8.69
C CYS A 166 -10.76 2.70 9.12
N GLY A 167 -10.73 3.11 10.38
CA GLY A 167 -11.70 4.06 10.93
C GLY A 167 -11.84 5.36 10.14
N ILE A 168 -10.72 5.93 9.69
CA ILE A 168 -10.70 7.16 8.90
C ILE A 168 -11.43 6.94 7.58
N CYS A 169 -11.00 5.95 6.80
CA CYS A 169 -11.61 5.65 5.51
C CYS A 169 -13.08 5.26 5.63
N LYS A 170 -13.45 4.49 6.67
CA LYS A 170 -14.86 4.16 6.94
C LYS A 170 -15.67 5.44 7.16
N ARG A 171 -15.21 6.37 8.00
CA ARG A 171 -15.92 7.63 8.26
C ARG A 171 -16.10 8.46 6.99
N THR A 172 -15.03 8.63 6.19
CA THR A 172 -15.10 9.37 4.93
C THR A 172 -16.08 8.73 3.94
N ILE A 173 -16.07 7.40 3.82
CA ILE A 173 -17.01 6.67 2.97
C ILE A 173 -18.45 6.87 3.45
N MET A 174 -18.71 6.78 4.76
CA MET A 174 -20.06 7.02 5.29
C MET A 174 -20.55 8.44 4.96
N LEU A 175 -19.68 9.45 4.98
CA LEU A 175 -20.04 10.81 4.56
C LEU A 175 -20.45 10.84 3.08
N ILE A 176 -19.62 10.28 2.19
CA ILE A 176 -19.91 10.22 0.75
C ILE A 176 -21.27 9.55 0.49
N GLU A 177 -21.49 8.37 1.07
CA GLU A 177 -22.68 7.57 0.83
C GLU A 177 -23.96 8.21 1.37
N ASN A 178 -23.85 8.97 2.47
CA ASN A 178 -24.98 9.71 3.03
C ASN A 178 -25.28 10.99 2.23
N CYS A 179 -24.26 11.70 1.73
CA CYS A 179 -24.48 12.88 0.88
C CYS A 179 -25.17 12.51 -0.44
N ASP A 180 -24.81 11.37 -1.04
CA ASP A 180 -25.44 10.88 -2.27
C ASP A 180 -26.92 10.46 -2.05
N GLN A 181 -27.34 10.18 -0.81
CA GLN A 181 -28.72 9.86 -0.44
C GLN A 181 -29.61 11.11 -0.20
N GLY A 182 -29.07 12.33 -0.35
CA GLY A 182 -29.84 13.57 -0.30
C GLY A 182 -29.97 14.25 1.08
N ASP A 183 -29.33 13.70 2.11
CA ASP A 183 -29.21 14.38 3.41
C ASP A 183 -28.01 15.36 3.39
N LYS A 184 -28.21 16.51 2.74
CA LYS A 184 -27.21 17.58 2.66
C LYS A 184 -26.92 18.26 4.01
N SER A 185 -27.67 17.94 5.06
CA SER A 185 -27.54 18.59 6.38
C SER A 185 -26.33 18.10 7.19
N VAL A 186 -25.70 16.99 6.78
CA VAL A 186 -24.63 16.30 7.54
C VAL A 186 -23.24 16.42 6.87
N CYS A 187 -23.16 17.03 5.68
CA CYS A 187 -21.95 17.09 4.86
C CYS A 187 -21.23 18.44 5.03
N ASP A 188 -20.43 18.62 6.08
CA ASP A 188 -19.54 19.80 6.23
C ASP A 188 -18.33 19.77 5.26
N VAL A 189 -18.35 18.86 4.28
CA VAL A 189 -17.25 18.56 3.37
C VAL A 189 -17.75 18.66 1.95
N ASP A 190 -17.09 19.49 1.14
CA ASP A 190 -17.35 19.63 -0.29
C ASP A 190 -16.62 18.53 -1.07
N PHE A 191 -17.38 17.52 -1.50
CA PHE A 191 -16.89 16.43 -2.32
C PHE A 191 -16.93 16.73 -3.83
N ASP A 192 -17.39 17.92 -4.24
CA ASP A 192 -17.54 18.31 -5.66
C ASP A 192 -16.41 19.26 -6.12
N ASP A 193 -15.60 19.81 -5.20
CA ASP A 193 -14.37 20.54 -5.53
C ASP A 193 -13.31 19.62 -6.12
N LYS A 194 -13.13 19.68 -7.44
CA LYS A 194 -12.19 18.83 -8.19
C LYS A 194 -10.72 19.00 -7.82
N SER A 195 -10.37 20.09 -7.13
CA SER A 195 -9.01 20.33 -6.64
C SER A 195 -8.76 19.76 -5.24
N SER A 196 -9.83 19.33 -4.55
CA SER A 196 -9.76 18.81 -3.19
C SER A 196 -9.33 17.34 -3.17
N TRP A 197 -8.71 16.95 -2.06
CA TRP A 197 -8.36 15.55 -1.83
C TRP A 197 -9.62 14.69 -1.65
N GLU A 198 -10.67 15.29 -1.10
CA GLU A 198 -11.97 14.68 -0.83
C GLU A 198 -12.67 14.25 -2.12
N TYR A 199 -12.66 15.09 -3.16
CA TYR A 199 -13.16 14.73 -4.49
C TYR A 199 -12.38 13.54 -5.06
N LEU A 200 -11.04 13.59 -5.02
CA LEU A 200 -10.20 12.50 -5.53
C LEU A 200 -10.44 11.19 -4.77
N PHE A 201 -10.60 11.26 -3.44
CA PHE A 201 -10.98 10.12 -2.62
C PHE A 201 -12.38 9.59 -3.02
N LYS A 202 -13.37 10.46 -3.25
CA LYS A 202 -14.72 10.07 -3.71
C LYS A 202 -14.65 9.35 -5.06
N VAL A 203 -13.94 9.89 -6.04
CA VAL A 203 -13.75 9.26 -7.36
C VAL A 203 -13.10 7.89 -7.22
N TYR A 204 -12.03 7.79 -6.44
CA TYR A 204 -11.34 6.53 -6.18
C TYR A 204 -12.25 5.49 -5.52
N TRP A 205 -12.99 5.91 -4.48
CA TRP A 205 -13.91 5.04 -3.76
C TRP A 205 -15.04 4.54 -4.66
N THR A 206 -15.68 5.41 -5.44
CA THR A 206 -16.78 5.03 -6.35
C THR A 206 -16.31 4.01 -7.37
N TYR A 207 -15.15 4.23 -8.00
CA TYR A 207 -14.54 3.25 -8.90
C TYR A 207 -14.30 1.91 -8.21
N LEU A 208 -13.71 1.93 -7.01
CA LEU A 208 -13.37 0.72 -6.27
C LEU A 208 -14.62 -0.06 -5.82
N LYS A 209 -15.65 0.65 -5.36
CA LYS A 209 -16.93 0.11 -4.95
C LYS A 209 -17.62 -0.62 -6.10
N GLU A 210 -17.65 0.00 -7.29
CA GLU A 210 -18.19 -0.61 -8.50
C GLU A 210 -17.38 -1.85 -8.91
N LYS A 211 -16.05 -1.71 -9.01
CA LYS A 211 -15.13 -2.80 -9.39
C LYS A 211 -15.26 -4.04 -8.50
N LEU A 212 -15.50 -3.83 -7.21
CA LEU A 212 -15.65 -4.89 -6.22
C LEU A 212 -17.11 -5.30 -5.98
N CYS A 213 -18.06 -4.63 -6.63
CA CYS A 213 -19.50 -4.79 -6.38
C CYS A 213 -19.84 -4.74 -4.88
N LEU A 214 -19.31 -3.74 -4.17
CA LEU A 214 -19.59 -3.53 -2.74
C LEU A 214 -20.89 -2.75 -2.56
N THR A 215 -21.74 -3.22 -1.65
CA THR A 215 -22.97 -2.49 -1.29
C THR A 215 -22.76 -1.61 -0.06
N PHE A 216 -23.60 -0.59 0.09
CA PHE A 216 -23.59 0.25 1.29
C PHE A 216 -23.91 -0.57 2.55
N ASP A 217 -24.85 -1.51 2.46
CA ASP A 217 -25.23 -2.38 3.58
C ASP A 217 -24.05 -3.24 4.07
N GLU A 218 -23.23 -3.78 3.16
CA GLU A 218 -22.03 -4.54 3.55
C GLU A 218 -21.05 -3.68 4.37
N ILE A 219 -20.92 -2.40 4.02
CA ILE A 219 -20.03 -1.46 4.70
C ILE A 219 -20.61 -1.02 6.04
N LEU A 220 -21.94 -0.83 6.10
CA LEU A 220 -22.64 -0.47 7.32
C LEU A 220 -22.59 -1.60 8.35
N GLN A 221 -22.76 -2.84 7.90
CA GLN A 221 -22.76 -4.03 8.75
C GLN A 221 -21.34 -4.55 9.07
N ALA A 222 -20.30 -4.00 8.44
CA ALA A 222 -18.93 -4.40 8.66
C ALA A 222 -18.51 -4.23 10.14
N LYS A 223 -17.98 -5.30 10.72
CA LYS A 223 -17.55 -5.35 12.13
C LYS A 223 -16.07 -5.64 12.23
N ASN A 224 -15.47 -5.23 13.35
CA ASN A 224 -14.13 -5.70 13.69
C ASN A 224 -14.21 -7.20 14.04
N PRO A 225 -13.43 -8.09 13.37
CA PRO A 225 -13.47 -9.54 13.61
C PRO A 225 -13.25 -9.94 15.06
N CYS A 226 -12.62 -9.08 15.85
CA CYS A 226 -12.26 -9.35 17.23
C CYS A 226 -13.29 -8.83 18.25
N LYS A 227 -14.31 -8.08 17.80
CA LYS A 227 -15.41 -7.58 18.65
C LYS A 227 -16.68 -8.44 18.52
N GLY A 228 -16.61 -9.58 17.83
CA GLY A 228 -17.71 -10.53 17.67
C GLY A 228 -17.61 -11.70 18.65
N THR A 229 -18.59 -11.76 19.55
CA THR A 229 -19.03 -12.93 20.34
C THR A 229 -18.27 -13.22 21.64
N VAL A 230 -18.63 -12.51 22.71
CA VAL A 230 -18.68 -13.12 24.05
C VAL A 230 -20.00 -13.87 24.13
N LEU A 231 -20.00 -15.15 23.73
CA LEU A 231 -21.11 -16.05 24.04
C LEU A 231 -20.96 -16.42 25.52
N VAL A 232 -21.58 -15.65 26.42
CA VAL A 232 -21.81 -16.16 27.78
C VAL A 232 -22.93 -17.18 27.64
N LEU A 233 -22.56 -18.45 27.45
CA LEU A 233 -23.46 -19.55 27.69
C LEU A 233 -23.76 -19.54 29.19
N LEU A 234 -24.97 -19.12 29.55
CA LEU A 234 -25.54 -19.40 30.86
C LEU A 234 -25.78 -20.91 30.91
N PHE A 235 -25.00 -21.59 31.73
CA PHE A 235 -25.31 -22.93 32.25
C PHE A 235 -25.57 -22.79 33.75
#